data_AF-A0A6P1U911-F1
#
_entry.id   AF-A0A6P1U911-F1
#
_cell.length_a   1.000
_cell.length_b   1.000
_cell.length_c   1.000
_cell.angle_alpha   90.00
_cell.angle_beta   90.00
_cell.angle_gamma   90.00
#
_symmetry.space_group_name_H-M   'P 1'
#
loop_
_entity.id
_entity.type
_entity.pdbx_description
1 polymer ?
#
loop_
_entity_poly.entity_id
_entity_poly.type
_entity_poly.pdbx_seq_one_letter_code
_entity_poly.pdbx_strand_id
1 'polypeptide(L)'
;MNILEVKSDLGTVSRLVVRVKTSCWLSDKGIHYRKDVIPMRRKSVGYDFLTEDAEMCGALEVFHQITNIDSVEDGLYEVGIAVVSRDWETGAIENVNYKLHPYSETP
;
A
#
# COMPACT_ATOMS: atom_id res chain seq x y z
N MET A 1 -6.50 -13.17 -14.89
CA MET A 1 -5.03 -13.32 -14.80
C MET A 1 -4.63 -12.98 -13.37
N ASN A 2 -4.09 -13.95 -12.62
CA ASN A 2 -3.54 -13.73 -11.28
C ASN A 2 -2.14 -13.13 -11.44
N ILE A 3 -1.87 -11.99 -10.81
CA ILE A 3 -0.60 -11.25 -10.89
C ILE A 3 0.50 -11.90 -10.02
N LEU A 4 0.33 -13.17 -9.64
CA LEU A 4 1.36 -13.93 -8.91
C LEU A 4 2.48 -14.48 -9.82
N GLU A 5 2.39 -14.29 -11.14
CA GLU A 5 3.40 -14.82 -12.09
C GLU A 5 3.88 -13.79 -13.12
N VAL A 6 4.25 -12.59 -12.67
CA VAL A 6 5.33 -11.87 -13.39
C VAL A 6 6.64 -12.35 -12.77
N LYS A 7 7.15 -13.49 -13.24
CA LYS A 7 8.52 -13.93 -12.95
C LYS A 7 9.47 -12.89 -13.53
N SER A 8 10.03 -12.05 -12.68
CA SER A 8 11.21 -11.25 -13.02
C SER A 8 12.45 -12.13 -12.83
N ASP A 9 13.04 -12.58 -13.94
CA ASP A 9 14.30 -13.33 -13.97
C ASP A 9 15.54 -12.47 -13.59
N LEU A 10 15.34 -11.34 -12.91
CA LEU A 10 16.39 -10.43 -12.44
C LEU A 10 15.96 -9.79 -11.11
N GLY A 11 16.60 -10.19 -10.01
CA GLY A 11 16.53 -9.47 -8.73
C GLY A 11 15.33 -9.84 -7.83
N THR A 12 15.57 -9.74 -6.52
CA THR A 12 14.55 -9.96 -5.49
C THR A 12 13.36 -9.04 -5.72
N VAL A 13 12.17 -9.61 -5.93
CA VAL A 13 10.91 -8.84 -6.02
C VAL A 13 10.74 -8.04 -4.74
N SER A 14 10.58 -6.73 -4.85
CA SER A 14 10.34 -5.86 -3.70
C SER A 14 9.06 -6.31 -2.99
N ARG A 15 9.14 -6.50 -1.67
CA ARG A 15 8.02 -6.83 -0.79
C ARG A 15 7.90 -5.72 0.25
N LEU A 16 6.83 -4.95 0.18
CA LEU A 16 6.52 -3.92 1.17
C LEU A 16 5.45 -4.44 2.14
N VAL A 17 5.80 -4.56 3.41
CA VAL A 17 4.87 -4.88 4.48
C VAL A 17 4.53 -3.61 5.25
N VAL A 18 3.24 -3.37 5.51
CA VAL A 18 2.73 -2.26 6.29
C VAL A 18 1.91 -2.75 7.48
N ARG A 19 1.86 -1.96 8.54
CA ARG A 19 0.90 -2.10 9.63
C ARG A 19 -0.22 -1.09 9.44
N VAL A 20 -1.45 -1.59 9.41
CA VAL A 20 -2.65 -0.76 9.51
C VAL A 20 -3.00 -0.64 10.99
N LYS A 21 -3.20 0.59 11.46
CA LYS A 21 -3.64 0.87 12.82
C LYS A 21 -4.68 1.97 12.84
N THR A 22 -5.79 1.72 13.52
CA THR A 22 -6.87 2.66 13.71
C THR A 22 -6.83 3.21 15.13
N SER A 23 -7.16 4.47 15.30
CA SER A 23 -7.27 5.12 16.60
C SER A 23 -8.50 6.02 16.60
N CYS A 24 -9.34 5.88 17.61
CA CYS A 24 -10.51 6.72 17.82
C CYS A 24 -10.45 7.29 19.23
N TRP A 25 -10.62 8.60 19.38
CA TRP A 25 -10.60 9.25 20.68
C TRP A 25 -11.60 10.40 20.72
N LEU A 26 -12.12 10.64 21.93
CA LEU A 26 -12.99 11.78 22.21
C LEU A 26 -12.14 12.93 22.75
N SER A 27 -12.40 14.13 22.26
CA SER A 27 -11.92 15.37 22.86
C SER A 27 -13.09 16.32 23.13
N ASP A 28 -12.82 17.40 23.84
CA ASP A 28 -13.69 18.57 23.99
C ASP A 28 -14.27 19.12 22.66
N LYS A 29 -13.59 18.87 21.54
CA LYS A 29 -13.94 19.34 20.19
C LYS A 29 -14.67 18.31 19.34
N GLY A 30 -14.85 17.08 19.84
CA GLY A 30 -15.59 16.04 19.14
C GLY A 30 -14.87 14.70 19.09
N ILE A 31 -15.40 13.82 18.22
CA ILE A 31 -14.90 12.47 17.99
C ILE A 31 -13.89 12.52 16.84
N HIS A 32 -12.70 11.98 17.08
CA HIS A 32 -11.63 11.91 16.10
C HIS A 32 -11.40 10.48 15.67
N TYR A 33 -11.10 10.29 14.38
CA TYR A 33 -10.75 9.02 13.77
C TYR A 33 -9.46 9.18 12.98
N ARG A 34 -8.50 8.28 13.21
CA ARG A 34 -7.24 8.21 12.47
C ARG A 34 -6.99 6.77 12.04
N LYS A 35 -6.55 6.59 10.79
CA LYS A 35 -6.08 5.32 10.27
C LYS A 35 -4.67 5.51 9.71
N ASP A 36 -3.72 4.83 10.31
CA ASP A 36 -2.30 4.91 9.99
C ASP A 36 -1.89 3.70 9.13
N VAL A 37 -1.14 3.93 8.05
CA VAL A 37 -0.48 2.89 7.24
C VAL A 37 1.02 3.05 7.43
N ILE A 38 1.64 2.13 8.16
CA ILE A 38 3.00 2.29 8.68
C ILE A 38 3.93 1.24 8.06
N PRO A 39 4.93 1.60 7.24
CA PRO A 39 5.90 0.66 6.69
C PRO A 39 6.69 -0.10 7.75
N MET A 40 6.81 -1.42 7.57
CA MET A 40 7.45 -2.35 8.50
C MET A 40 8.82 -2.79 7.97
N ARG A 41 9.83 -1.91 8.09
CA ARG A 41 11.18 -2.12 7.52
C ARG A 41 11.83 -3.50 7.76
N ARG A 42 11.61 -4.11 8.94
CA ARG A 42 12.18 -5.44 9.27
C ARG A 42 11.44 -6.62 8.62
N LYS A 43 10.23 -6.38 8.11
CA LYS A 43 9.39 -7.38 7.43
C LYS A 43 9.33 -7.15 5.92
N SER A 44 9.66 -5.93 5.48
CA SER A 44 9.82 -5.58 4.07
C SER A 44 11.17 -6.04 3.53
N VAL A 45 11.23 -6.30 2.23
CA VAL A 45 12.44 -6.60 1.46
C VAL A 45 12.46 -5.68 0.26
N GLY A 46 13.58 -4.99 0.04
CA GLY A 46 13.70 -4.06 -1.08
C GLY A 46 13.15 -2.68 -0.75
N TYR A 47 12.37 -2.13 -1.67
CA TYR A 47 12.08 -0.72 -1.78
C TYR A 47 10.71 -0.32 -1.20
N ASP A 48 10.68 0.78 -0.44
CA ASP A 48 9.46 1.35 0.16
C ASP A 48 8.80 2.33 -0.80
N PHE A 49 8.19 1.79 -1.83
CA PHE A 49 7.53 2.56 -2.89
C PHE A 49 6.35 3.40 -2.38
N LEU A 50 5.68 2.99 -1.29
CA LEU A 50 4.54 3.72 -0.76
C LEU A 50 4.97 5.06 -0.12
N THR A 51 6.10 5.05 0.60
CA THR A 51 6.66 6.28 1.18
C THR A 51 7.21 7.20 0.10
N GLU A 52 7.91 6.67 -0.93
CA GLU A 52 8.36 7.49 -2.05
C GLU A 52 7.19 8.17 -2.75
N ASP A 53 6.16 7.40 -3.12
CA ASP A 53 4.98 7.97 -3.78
C ASP A 53 4.31 9.03 -2.90
N ALA A 54 4.28 8.84 -1.58
CA ALA A 54 3.71 9.82 -0.67
C ALA A 54 4.54 11.11 -0.60
N GLU A 55 5.87 11.01 -0.76
CA GLU A 55 6.78 12.16 -0.86
C GLU A 55 6.65 12.88 -2.21
N MET A 56 6.38 12.14 -3.30
CA MET A 56 6.32 12.68 -4.66
C MET A 56 4.93 13.21 -5.05
N CYS A 57 3.88 12.49 -4.69
CA CYS A 57 2.49 12.76 -5.09
C CYS A 57 1.62 13.28 -3.93
N GLY A 58 2.09 13.12 -2.69
CA GLY A 58 1.40 13.53 -1.48
C GLY A 58 0.71 12.38 -0.76
N ALA A 59 0.79 12.38 0.57
CA ALA A 59 0.30 11.29 1.42
C ALA A 59 -1.21 11.01 1.27
N LEU A 60 -2.04 12.04 1.09
CA LEU A 60 -3.48 11.87 0.91
C LEU A 60 -3.82 11.18 -0.40
N GLU A 61 -3.12 11.52 -1.49
CA GLU A 61 -3.32 10.93 -2.81
C GLU A 61 -2.99 9.44 -2.78
N VAL A 62 -1.81 9.09 -2.27
CA VAL A 62 -1.40 7.68 -2.11
C VAL A 62 -2.33 6.91 -1.20
N PHE A 63 -2.82 7.52 -0.13
CA PHE A 63 -3.78 6.88 0.77
C PHE A 63 -5.09 6.53 0.04
N HIS A 64 -5.60 7.42 -0.81
CA HIS A 64 -6.80 7.16 -1.63
C HIS A 64 -6.57 6.11 -2.74
N GLN A 65 -5.34 5.95 -3.21
CA GLN A 65 -4.99 4.91 -4.19
C GLN A 65 -4.99 3.50 -3.58
N ILE A 66 -5.02 3.36 -2.25
CA ILE A 66 -5.20 2.06 -1.57
C ILE A 66 -6.68 1.66 -1.62
N THR A 67 -7.02 0.83 -2.60
CA THR A 67 -8.39 0.50 -2.99
C THR A 67 -9.27 -0.14 -1.92
N ASN A 68 -8.67 -0.78 -0.91
CA ASN A 68 -9.39 -1.48 0.16
C ASN A 68 -9.14 -0.89 1.55
N ILE A 69 -8.57 0.32 1.65
CA ILE A 69 -8.15 0.92 2.92
C ILE A 69 -9.28 1.04 3.94
N ASP A 70 -10.50 1.35 3.51
CA ASP A 70 -11.64 1.51 4.42
C ASP A 70 -12.17 0.17 4.95
N SER A 71 -12.01 -0.92 4.19
CA SER A 71 -12.52 -2.25 4.53
C SER A 71 -11.57 -3.10 5.38
N VAL A 72 -10.28 -2.76 5.41
CA VAL A 72 -9.29 -3.56 6.16
C VAL A 72 -9.32 -3.25 7.64
N GLU A 73 -9.21 -4.29 8.45
CA GLU A 73 -9.03 -4.18 9.90
C GLU A 73 -7.57 -3.88 10.27
N ASP A 74 -7.33 -3.53 11.53
CA ASP A 74 -5.97 -3.35 12.06
C ASP A 74 -5.17 -4.66 11.95
N GLY A 75 -3.93 -4.57 11.47
CA GLY A 75 -3.14 -5.76 11.19
C GLY A 75 -1.89 -5.50 10.36
N LEU A 76 -1.22 -6.57 9.96
CA LEU A 76 -0.09 -6.53 9.03
C LEU A 76 -0.56 -6.93 7.64
N TYR A 77 -0.10 -6.19 6.63
CA TYR A 77 -0.48 -6.39 5.24
C TYR A 77 0.74 -6.27 4.33
N GLU A 78 0.79 -7.09 3.29
CA GLU A 78 1.66 -6.87 2.13
C GLU A 78 0.95 -5.93 1.16
N VAL A 79 1.69 -4.93 0.65
CA VAL A 79 1.19 -3.98 -0.34
C VAL A 79 1.40 -4.55 -1.73
N GLY A 80 0.31 -4.82 -2.44
CA GLY A 80 0.32 -5.27 -3.84
C GLY A 80 -0.17 -4.18 -4.80
N ILE A 81 0.27 -4.25 -6.05
CA ILE A 81 -0.27 -3.44 -7.15
C ILE A 81 -1.58 -4.08 -7.63
N ALA A 82 -2.67 -3.32 -7.62
CA ALA A 82 -4.01 -3.81 -7.96
C ALA A 82 -4.41 -3.46 -9.39
N VAL A 83 -4.23 -2.21 -9.79
CA VAL A 83 -4.62 -1.69 -11.10
C VAL A 83 -3.54 -0.72 -11.56
N VAL A 84 -3.21 -0.80 -12.84
CA VAL A 84 -2.33 0.16 -13.51
C VAL A 84 -3.13 0.76 -14.65
N SER A 85 -3.35 2.07 -14.63
CA SER A 85 -3.85 2.78 -15.81
C SER A 85 -2.68 3.17 -16.70
N ARG A 86 -2.88 3.11 -18.01
CA ARG A 86 -1.88 3.49 -18.98
C ARG A 86 -2.44 4.51 -19.94
N ASP A 87 -1.62 5.47 -20.31
CA ASP A 87 -1.91 6.37 -21.41
C ASP A 87 -2.14 5.55 -22.69
N TRP A 88 -3.17 5.90 -23.43
CA TRP A 88 -3.56 5.19 -24.64
C TRP A 88 -2.62 5.49 -25.82
N GLU A 89 -1.96 6.65 -25.82
CA GLU A 89 -1.07 7.09 -26.90
C GLU A 89 0.35 6.53 -26.74
N THR A 90 0.92 6.62 -25.53
CA THR A 90 2.31 6.22 -25.26
C THR A 90 2.44 4.86 -24.59
N GLY A 91 1.38 4.36 -23.96
CA GLY A 91 1.43 3.16 -23.11
C GLY A 91 2.12 3.37 -21.76
N ALA A 92 2.50 4.61 -21.42
CA ALA A 92 3.13 4.95 -20.15
C ALA A 92 2.18 4.69 -18.98
N ILE A 93 2.72 4.31 -17.82
CA ILE A 93 1.93 4.19 -16.59
C ILE A 93 1.57 5.59 -16.11
N GLU A 94 0.27 5.86 -16.01
CA GLU A 94 -0.23 7.15 -15.50
C GLU A 94 -0.60 7.07 -14.04
N ASN A 95 -1.28 6.00 -13.62
CA ASN A 95 -1.67 5.78 -12.24
C ASN A 95 -1.47 4.33 -11.82
N VAL A 96 -1.09 4.17 -10.55
CA VAL A 96 -0.97 2.88 -9.88
C VAL A 96 -1.90 2.91 -8.67
N ASN A 97 -2.74 1.88 -8.55
CA ASN A 97 -3.55 1.66 -7.37
C ASN A 97 -2.98 0.50 -6.55
N TYR A 98 -3.09 0.63 -5.24
CA TYR A 98 -2.59 -0.33 -4.26
C TYR A 98 -3.71 -1.17 -3.66
N LYS A 99 -3.35 -2.36 -3.18
CA LYS A 99 -4.24 -3.21 -2.39
C LYS A 99 -3.48 -3.88 -1.28
N LEU A 100 -4.09 -3.91 -0.11
CA LEU A 100 -3.53 -4.53 1.09
C LEU A 100 -3.97 -5.99 1.17
N HIS A 101 -3.00 -6.89 1.20
CA HIS A 101 -3.20 -8.33 1.33
C HIS A 101 -2.76 -8.77 2.74
N PRO A 102 -3.58 -9.51 3.50
CA PRO A 102 -3.19 -9.95 4.84
C PRO A 102 -1.82 -10.62 4.84
N TYR A 103 -0.91 -10.16 5.70
CA TYR A 103 0.44 -10.68 5.79
C TYR A 103 0.49 -11.82 6.81
N SER A 104 0.70 -13.04 6.33
CA SER A 104 1.12 -14.17 7.14
C SER A 104 2.63 -14.36 7.00
N GLU A 105 3.34 -14.49 8.11
CA GLU A 105 4.70 -15.04 8.05
C GLU A 105 4.58 -16.46 7.51
N THR A 106 5.14 -16.71 6.32
CA THR A 106 5.35 -18.09 5.87
C THR A 106 6.29 -18.74 6.89
N PRO A 107 5.93 -19.90 7.47
CA PRO A 107 6.80 -20.63 8.40
C PRO A 107 8.18 -20.94 7.80
#